data_AF-A0A523WUW5-F1
#
_entry.id   AF-A0A523WUW5-F1
#
_cell.length_a   1.000
_cell.length_b   1.000
_cell.length_c   1.000
_cell.angle_alpha   90.00
_cell.angle_beta   90.00
_cell.angle_gamma   90.00
#
_symmetry.space_group_name_H-M   'P 1'
#
loop_
_entity.id
_entity.type
_entity.pdbx_description
1 polymer ?
#
loop_
_entity_poly.entity_id
_entity_poly.type
_entity_poly.pdbx_seq_one_letter_code
_entity_poly.pdbx_strand_id
1 'polypeptide(L)' 'MEFGGCDQVLNKLREAEIHINQGASISEASRKIGVTEQTYYRWRKDYGGLRIEQAKRLKS' A
#
# COMPACT_ATOMS: atom_id res chain seq x y z
N MET A 1 12.17 -9.36 10.20
CA MET A 1 10.97 -8.49 10.26
C MET A 1 9.85 -9.26 9.59
N GLU A 2 9.14 -10.05 10.37
CA GLU A 2 8.06 -10.91 9.91
C GLU A 2 6.78 -10.10 9.93
N PHE A 3 6.40 -9.54 8.78
CA PHE A 3 5.05 -9.00 8.61
C PHE A 3 4.11 -10.22 8.56
N GLY A 4 3.68 -10.68 9.73
CA GLY A 4 2.71 -11.76 9.87
C GLY A 4 1.43 -11.42 9.12
N GLY A 5 1.14 -12.20 8.08
CA GLY A 5 -0.10 -12.15 7.31
C GLY A 5 -0.13 -11.13 6.16
N CYS A 6 -0.23 -11.64 4.93
CA CYS A 6 -0.46 -10.85 3.71
C CYS A 6 -1.69 -9.91 3.82
N ASP A 7 -2.67 -10.29 4.63
CA ASP A 7 -3.87 -9.51 4.92
C ASP A 7 -3.55 -8.17 5.64
N GLN A 8 -2.64 -8.21 6.62
CA GLN A 8 -2.24 -7.03 7.37
C GLN A 8 -1.45 -6.03 6.50
N VAL A 9 -0.70 -6.54 5.51
CA VAL A 9 0.01 -5.75 4.50
C VAL A 9 -0.98 -5.03 3.59
N LEU A 10 -2.01 -5.72 3.11
CA LEU A 10 -3.06 -5.15 2.26
C LEU A 10 -3.85 -4.04 2.98
N ASN A 11 -4.24 -4.27 4.24
CA ASN A 11 -4.96 -3.24 5.00
C ASN A 11 -4.10 -1.98 5.22
N LYS A 12 -2.83 -2.17 5.60
CA LYS A 12 -1.86 -1.07 5.74
C LYS A 12 -1.62 -0.33 4.42
N LEU A 13 -1.44 -1.05 3.31
CA LEU A 13 -1.27 -0.44 1.99
C LEU A 13 -2.50 0.40 1.59
N ARG A 14 -3.70 -0.12 1.87
CA ARG A 14 -4.96 0.58 1.59
C ARG A 14 -5.07 1.89 2.38
N GLU A 15 -4.77 1.87 3.68
CA GLU A 15 -4.70 3.08 4.51
C GLU A 15 -3.68 4.08 3.99
N ALA A 16 -2.48 3.62 3.60
CA ALA A 16 -1.46 4.48 3.00
C ALA A 16 -1.95 5.12 1.69
N GLU A 17 -2.64 4.39 0.82
CA GLU A 17 -3.17 4.94 -0.42
C GLU A 17 -4.34 5.90 -0.23
N ILE A 18 -5.17 5.72 0.80
CA ILE A 18 -6.22 6.69 1.15
C ILE A 18 -5.56 8.02 1.52
N HIS A 19 -4.53 7.98 2.36
CA HIS A 19 -3.79 9.19 2.72
C HIS A 19 -3.11 9.83 1.51
N ILE A 20 -2.51 9.04 0.62
CA ILE A 20 -1.88 9.57 -0.60
C ILE A 20 -2.92 10.18 -1.55
N ASN A 21 -4.11 9.57 -1.70
CA ASN A 21 -5.21 10.16 -2.46
C ASN A 21 -5.76 11.44 -1.82
N GLN A 22 -5.68 11.57 -0.49
CA GLN A 22 -6.00 12.80 0.23
C GLN A 22 -4.89 13.88 0.12
N GLY A 23 -3.80 13.60 -0.60
CA GLY A 23 -2.68 14.54 -0.79
C GLY A 23 -1.50 14.36 0.17
N ALA A 24 -1.52 13.32 1.03
CA ALA A 24 -0.40 13.02 1.91
C ALA A 24 0.79 12.44 1.13
N SER A 25 2.01 12.77 1.57
CA SER A 25 3.22 12.20 0.96
C SER A 25 3.43 10.74 1.37
N ILE A 26 4.17 10.01 0.54
CA ILE A 26 4.56 8.62 0.80
C ILE A 26 5.24 8.47 2.18
N SER A 27 6.07 9.44 2.57
CA SER A 27 6.75 9.44 3.86
C SER A 27 5.77 9.54 5.05
N GLU A 28 4.72 10.36 4.93
CA GLU A 28 3.66 10.45 5.93
C GLU A 28 2.81 9.17 6.00
N ALA A 29 2.42 8.66 4.84
CA ALA A 29 1.66 7.43 4.74
C ALA A 29 2.43 6.27 5.36
N SER A 30 3.72 6.12 5.02
CA SER A 30 4.64 5.12 5.56
C SER A 30 4.75 5.21 7.08
N ARG A 31 4.89 6.43 7.62
CA ARG A 31 4.95 6.68 9.07
C ARG A 31 3.65 6.32 9.76
N LYS A 32 2.49 6.60 9.16
CA LYS A 32 1.17 6.25 9.71
C LYS A 32 0.94 4.75 9.79
N ILE A 33 1.32 4.01 8.75
CA ILE A 33 1.10 2.55 8.71
C ILE A 33 2.22 1.78 9.45
N GLY A 34 3.19 2.50 10.02
CA GLY A 34 4.32 1.93 10.74
C GLY A 34 5.22 1.08 9.84
N VAL A 35 5.39 1.48 8.58
CA VAL A 35 6.34 0.83 7.66
C VAL A 35 7.45 1.81 7.29
N THR A 36 8.55 1.27 6.78
CA THR A 36 9.62 2.10 6.23
C THR A 36 9.33 2.46 4.78
N GLU A 37 9.83 3.60 4.33
CA GLU A 37 9.69 4.03 2.93
C GLU A 37 10.22 2.95 1.96
N GLN A 38 11.27 2.25 2.37
CA GLN A 38 11.84 1.13 1.61
C GLN A 38 10.85 -0.03 1.42
N THR A 39 10.10 -0.38 2.48
CA THR A 39 9.01 -1.37 2.40
C THR A 39 7.89 -0.85 1.51
N TYR A 40 7.52 0.42 1.61
CA TYR A 40 6.50 1.03 0.77
C TYR A 40 6.88 1.01 -0.72
N TYR A 41 8.13 1.33 -1.08
CA TYR A 41 8.62 1.22 -2.46
C TYR A 41 8.53 -0.21 -2.99
N ARG A 42 8.88 -1.21 -2.16
CA ARG A 42 8.69 -2.63 -2.51
C ARG A 42 7.21 -2.95 -2.71
N TRP A 43 6.34 -2.49 -1.82
CA TRP A 43 4.91 -2.70 -1.96
C TRP A 43 4.31 -2.02 -3.19
N ARG A 44 4.79 -0.83 -3.56
CA ARG A 44 4.36 -0.16 -4.79
C ARG A 44 4.75 -0.96 -6.04
N LYS A 45 5.89 -1.65 -6.00
CA LYS A 45 6.35 -2.52 -7.10
C LYS A 45 5.56 -3.84 -7.15
N ASP A 46 5.33 -4.46 -6.01
CA ASP A 46 4.67 -5.78 -5.89
C ASP A 46 3.14 -5.66 -5.94
N TYR A 47 2.56 -4.79 -5.10
CA TYR A 47 1.12 -4.60 -4.94
C TYR A 47 0.54 -3.46 -5.79
N GLY A 48 1.36 -2.49 -6.23
CA GLY A 48 0.88 -1.41 -7.09
C GLY A 48 0.43 -1.90 -8.48
N GLY A 49 1.07 -2.95 -9.00
CA GLY A 49 0.59 -3.66 -10.21
C GLY A 49 -0.67 -4.47 -9.94
N LEU A 50 -0.70 -5.18 -8.81
CA LEU A 50 -1.81 -6.00 -8.35
C LEU A 50 -3.10 -5.20 -8.14
N ARG A 51 -3.01 -3.98 -7.59
CA ARG A 51 -4.18 -3.10 -7.39
C ARG A 51 -4.71 -2.54 -8.72
N ILE A 52 -3.83 -2.25 -9.69
CA ILE A 52 -4.26 -1.84 -11.04
C ILE A 52 -4.94 -3.01 -11.77
N GLU A 53 -4.42 -4.24 -11.64
CA GLU A 53 -5.06 -5.44 -12.19
C GLU A 53 -6.39 -5.76 -11.52
N GLN A 54 -6.47 -5.69 -10.18
CA GLN A 54 -7.72 -5.89 -9.44
C GLN A 54 -8.76 -4.80 -9.75
N ALA A 55 -8.35 -3.53 -9.81
CA ALA A 55 -9.23 -2.44 -10.21
C ALA A 55 -9.71 -2.57 -11.67
N LYS A 56 -8.88 -3.09 -12.57
CA LYS A 56 -9.28 -3.42 -13.94
C LYS A 56 -10.27 -4.59 -14.00
N ARG A 57 -10.09 -5.63 -13.17
CA ARG A 57 -11.02 -6.76 -13.09
C ARG A 57 -12.38 -6.43 -12.46
N LEU A 58 -12.46 -5.40 -11.63
CA LEU A 58 -13.73 -4.90 -11.09
C LEU A 58 -14.58 -4.15 -12.14
N LYS A 59 -14.07 -3.93 -13.35
CA LYS A 59 -14.85 -3.46 -14.50
C LYS A 59 -15.16 -4.63 -15.43
N SER A 60 -16.02 -5.55 -14.98
CA SER A 60 -16.62 -6.61 -15.79
C SER A 60 -18.03 -6.88 -15.29
#